data_AF-A0A1M4EHF9-F1
#
_entry.id   AF-A0A1M4EHF9-F1
#
_cell.length_a   1.000
_cell.length_b   1.000
_cell.length_c   1.000
_cell.angle_alpha   90.00
_cell.angle_beta   90.00
_cell.angle_gamma   90.00
#
_symmetry.space_group_name_H-M   'P 1'
#
loop_
_entity.id
_entity.type
_entity.pdbx_description
1 polymer ?
#
loop_
_entity_poly.entity_id
_entity_poly.type
_entity_poly.pdbx_seq_one_letter_code
_entity_poly.pdbx_strand_id
1 'polypeptide(L)'
;MFDEIMGLPAHPLIIHFAVVLTPLLVLVAIAHALLPRRRANLAWAVVLLSLAAPAAVFAARQSGESLKAARFSTAEGEMAARISAHESFATPLLMSVLGLGAVALLLVYATRPARDSVGRDRFGSTVTVILSALTVVLAAVCGYYVFQAGDSGARAVWS
;
A
#
# COMPACT_ATOMS: atom_id res chain seq x y z
N MET A 1 -8.80 -11.83 -19.52
CA MET A 1 -10.18 -11.65 -18.98
C MET A 1 -10.25 -10.60 -17.85
N PHE A 2 -9.13 -10.01 -17.41
CA PHE A 2 -9.10 -8.88 -16.47
C PHE A 2 -8.58 -7.59 -17.13
N ASP A 3 -8.69 -7.52 -18.46
CA ASP A 3 -7.99 -6.51 -19.25
C ASP A 3 -8.88 -5.28 -19.47
N GLU A 4 -10.20 -5.50 -19.48
CA GLU A 4 -11.22 -4.46 -19.65
C GLU A 4 -12.40 -4.63 -18.67
N ILE A 5 -12.98 -3.51 -18.26
CA ILE A 5 -14.21 -3.41 -17.46
C ILE A 5 -15.14 -2.47 -18.22
N MET A 6 -16.31 -2.96 -18.63
CA MET A 6 -17.28 -2.20 -19.45
C MET A 6 -16.65 -1.57 -20.71
N GLY A 7 -15.73 -2.28 -21.37
CA GLY A 7 -15.04 -1.83 -22.59
C GLY A 7 -13.92 -0.80 -22.37
N LEU A 8 -13.58 -0.49 -21.11
CA LEU A 8 -12.47 0.38 -20.75
C LEU A 8 -11.31 -0.43 -20.17
N PRO A 9 -10.04 -0.03 -20.38
CA PRO A 9 -8.91 -0.66 -19.71
C PRO A 9 -9.12 -0.78 -18.20
N ALA A 10 -8.90 -1.96 -17.65
CA ALA A 10 -9.13 -2.20 -16.23
C ALA A 10 -8.16 -1.41 -15.34
N HIS A 11 -6.92 -1.21 -15.80
CA HIS A 11 -5.85 -0.59 -15.01
C HIS A 11 -6.21 0.81 -14.47
N PRO A 12 -6.64 1.80 -15.28
CA PRO A 12 -7.10 3.11 -14.80
C PRO A 12 -8.21 3.04 -13.74
N LEU A 13 -9.08 2.03 -13.78
CA LEU A 13 -10.14 1.86 -12.77
C LEU A 13 -9.57 1.26 -11.48
N ILE A 14 -8.72 0.24 -11.60
CA ILE A 14 -8.14 -0.48 -10.46
C ILE A 14 -7.16 0.41 -9.68
N ILE A 15 -6.40 1.29 -10.36
CA ILE A 15 -5.45 2.18 -9.67
C ILE A 15 -6.12 3.11 -8.66
N HIS A 16 -7.40 3.48 -8.83
CA HIS A 16 -8.13 4.32 -7.87
C HIS A 16 -8.15 3.68 -6.49
N PHE A 17 -8.33 2.35 -6.43
CA PHE A 17 -8.26 1.62 -5.16
C PHE A 17 -6.84 1.64 -4.59
N ALA A 18 -5.81 1.44 -5.42
CA ALA A 18 -4.43 1.45 -4.95
C ALA A 18 -4.01 2.83 -4.42
N VAL A 19 -4.32 3.91 -5.13
CA VAL A 19 -3.94 5.29 -4.77
C VAL A 19 -4.78 5.88 -3.64
N VAL A 20 -5.94 5.31 -3.32
CA VAL A 20 -6.75 5.72 -2.15
C VAL A 20 -6.42 4.86 -0.93
N LEU A 21 -6.41 3.54 -1.07
CA LEU A 21 -6.25 2.62 0.07
C LEU A 21 -4.82 2.65 0.62
N THR A 22 -3.79 2.81 -0.21
CA THR A 22 -2.40 2.82 0.27
C THR A 22 -2.11 4.05 1.15
N PRO A 23 -2.45 5.29 0.74
CA PRO A 23 -2.30 6.45 1.62
C PRO A 23 -3.16 6.36 2.88
N LEU A 24 -4.38 5.81 2.79
CA LEU A 24 -5.20 5.56 3.98
C LEU A 24 -4.52 4.59 4.95
N LEU A 25 -3.95 3.48 4.45
CA LEU A 25 -3.18 2.55 5.27
C LEU A 25 -1.98 3.25 5.93
N VAL A 26 -1.21 4.04 5.17
CA VAL A 26 -0.08 4.83 5.67
C VAL A 26 -0.50 5.71 6.85
N LEU A 27 -1.55 6.51 6.69
CA LEU A 27 -2.02 7.44 7.72
C LEU A 27 -2.58 6.72 8.95
N VAL A 28 -3.41 5.70 8.74
CA VAL A 28 -4.05 4.96 9.84
C VAL A 28 -3.04 4.11 10.60
N ALA A 29 -2.05 3.51 9.92
CA ALA A 29 -0.98 2.75 10.56
C ALA A 29 -0.06 3.66 11.40
N ILE A 30 0.31 4.84 10.90
CA ILE A 30 1.06 5.85 11.66
C ILE A 30 0.25 6.30 12.88
N ALA A 31 -1.04 6.61 12.70
CA ALA A 31 -1.92 7.00 13.79
C ALA A 31 -2.02 5.90 14.86
N HIS A 32 -2.15 4.63 14.45
CA HIS A 32 -2.17 3.50 15.38
C HIS A 32 -0.82 3.34 16.14
N ALA A 33 0.30 3.53 15.46
CA ALA A 33 1.63 3.46 16.07
C ALA A 33 1.83 4.55 17.13
N LEU A 34 1.48 5.80 16.80
CA LEU A 34 1.83 6.99 17.59
C LEU A 34 0.75 7.45 18.57
N LEU A 35 -0.51 6.98 18.46
CA LEU A 35 -1.62 7.39 19.32
C LEU A 35 -2.15 6.23 20.19
N PRO A 36 -1.47 5.87 21.31
CA PRO A 36 -1.87 4.77 22.19
C PRO A 36 -3.34 4.81 22.61
N ARG A 37 -3.87 6.00 22.91
CA ARG A 37 -5.26 6.24 23.34
C ARG A 37 -6.31 5.91 22.28
N ARG A 38 -5.92 5.82 21.00
CA ARG A 38 -6.83 5.57 19.86
C ARG A 38 -6.66 4.19 19.23
N ARG A 39 -5.69 3.37 19.68
CA ARG A 39 -5.36 2.08 19.09
C ARG A 39 -6.57 1.15 18.94
N ALA A 40 -7.39 1.01 19.98
CA ALA A 40 -8.59 0.18 19.95
C ALA A 40 -9.57 0.59 18.83
N ASN A 41 -9.75 1.90 18.63
CA ASN A 41 -10.67 2.44 17.62
C ASN A 41 -10.11 2.34 16.19
N LEU A 42 -8.78 2.33 16.04
CA LEU A 42 -8.10 2.26 14.75
C LEU A 42 -7.80 0.83 14.31
N ALA A 43 -7.76 -0.13 15.24
CA ALA A 43 -7.30 -1.50 14.98
C ALA A 43 -8.10 -2.21 13.88
N TRP A 44 -9.42 -2.02 13.81
CA TRP A 44 -10.24 -2.63 12.76
C TRP A 44 -9.89 -2.06 11.37
N ALA A 45 -9.68 -0.74 11.30
CA ALA A 45 -9.32 -0.06 10.05
C ALA A 45 -7.92 -0.49 9.58
N VAL A 46 -6.95 -0.60 10.49
CA VAL A 46 -5.62 -1.16 10.18
C VAL A 46 -5.77 -2.57 9.61
N VAL A 47 -6.54 -3.46 10.26
CA VAL A 47 -6.70 -4.85 9.80
C VAL A 47 -7.29 -4.92 8.39
N LEU A 48 -8.36 -4.17 8.10
CA LEU A 48 -8.97 -4.16 6.77
C LEU A 48 -8.03 -3.57 5.72
N LEU A 49 -7.41 -2.42 6.01
CA LEU A 49 -6.51 -1.74 5.07
C LEU A 49 -5.23 -2.54 4.80
N SER A 50 -4.69 -3.25 5.80
CA SER A 50 -3.52 -4.13 5.67
C SER A 50 -3.76 -5.31 4.72
N LEU A 51 -5.02 -5.64 4.41
CA LEU A 51 -5.38 -6.65 3.42
C LEU A 51 -5.78 -6.01 2.09
N ALA A 52 -6.61 -4.97 2.15
CA ALA A 52 -7.19 -4.33 0.96
C ALA A 52 -6.15 -3.57 0.14
N ALA A 53 -5.23 -2.83 0.76
CA ALA A 53 -4.24 -2.05 0.03
C ALA A 53 -3.23 -2.93 -0.75
N PRO A 54 -2.62 -3.98 -0.16
CA PRO A 54 -1.76 -4.89 -0.93
C PRO A 54 -2.51 -5.61 -2.06
N ALA A 55 -3.76 -6.03 -1.82
CA ALA A 55 -4.58 -6.66 -2.85
C ALA A 55 -4.85 -5.69 -4.02
N ALA A 56 -5.18 -4.43 -3.73
CA ALA A 56 -5.39 -3.40 -4.74
C ALA A 56 -4.11 -3.07 -5.52
N VAL A 57 -2.96 -2.95 -4.84
CA VAL A 57 -1.66 -2.72 -5.51
C VAL A 57 -1.27 -3.91 -6.38
N PHE A 58 -1.49 -5.14 -5.92
CA PHE A 58 -1.26 -6.35 -6.72
C PHE A 58 -2.13 -6.35 -7.98
N ALA A 59 -3.44 -6.09 -7.83
CA ALA A 59 -4.36 -6.01 -8.96
C ALA A 59 -3.99 -4.89 -9.94
N ALA A 60 -3.56 -3.73 -9.44
CA ALA A 60 -3.10 -2.61 -10.27
C ALA A 60 -1.85 -3.00 -11.08
N ARG A 61 -0.89 -3.70 -10.46
CA ARG A 61 0.28 -4.22 -11.16
C ARG A 61 -0.10 -5.21 -12.27
N GLN A 62 -0.91 -6.22 -11.96
CA GLN A 62 -1.31 -7.23 -12.94
C GLN A 62 -2.08 -6.63 -14.12
N SER A 63 -3.02 -5.73 -13.85
CA SER A 63 -3.77 -5.04 -14.90
C SER A 63 -2.87 -4.09 -15.71
N GLY A 64 -1.85 -3.49 -15.11
CA GLY A 64 -0.87 -2.64 -15.80
C GLY A 64 0.00 -3.43 -16.77
N GLU A 65 0.51 -4.59 -16.36
CA GLU A 65 1.24 -5.50 -17.26
C GLU A 65 0.39 -5.95 -18.44
N SER A 66 -0.87 -6.31 -18.19
CA SER A 66 -1.79 -6.68 -19.26
C SER A 66 -2.05 -5.52 -20.23
N LEU A 67 -2.28 -4.31 -19.71
CA LEU A 67 -2.46 -3.11 -20.52
C LEU A 67 -1.23 -2.83 -21.39
N LYS A 68 -0.03 -2.93 -20.81
CA LYS A 68 1.23 -2.77 -21.54
C LYS A 68 1.34 -3.79 -22.67
N ALA A 69 1.11 -5.07 -22.39
CA ALA A 69 1.16 -6.12 -23.39
C ALA A 69 0.13 -5.92 -24.52
N ALA A 70 -1.10 -5.52 -24.16
CA ALA A 70 -2.20 -5.38 -25.10
C ALA A 70 -2.12 -4.13 -25.98
N ARG A 71 -1.61 -3.00 -25.45
CA ARG A 71 -1.71 -1.70 -26.13
C ARG A 71 -0.38 -0.97 -26.33
N PHE A 72 0.67 -1.38 -25.63
CA PHE A 72 1.97 -0.69 -25.64
C PHE A 72 3.16 -1.63 -25.88
N SER A 73 2.92 -2.84 -26.40
CA SER A 73 3.98 -3.83 -26.65
C SER A 73 4.98 -3.40 -27.71
N THR A 74 4.57 -2.51 -28.63
CA THR A 74 5.42 -1.91 -29.67
C THR A 74 5.74 -0.45 -29.39
N ALA A 75 5.53 0.04 -28.17
CA ALA A 75 5.90 1.40 -27.81
C ALA A 75 7.42 1.55 -27.81
N GLU A 76 7.93 2.63 -28.40
CA GLU A 76 9.36 2.94 -28.47
C GLU A 76 9.65 4.38 -28.01
N GLY A 77 10.94 4.71 -27.87
CA GLY A 77 11.39 6.06 -27.54
C GLY A 77 10.91 6.55 -26.16
N GLU A 78 10.52 7.82 -26.10
CA GLU A 78 10.18 8.49 -24.85
C GLU A 78 8.95 7.88 -24.15
N MET A 79 7.93 7.47 -24.92
CA MET A 79 6.74 6.82 -24.37
C MET A 79 7.10 5.51 -23.67
N ALA A 80 7.93 4.67 -24.29
CA ALA A 80 8.40 3.42 -23.70
C ALA A 80 9.21 3.65 -22.41
N ALA A 81 10.05 4.69 -22.40
CA ALA A 81 10.83 5.07 -21.21
C ALA A 81 9.92 5.50 -20.06
N ARG A 82 8.87 6.28 -20.33
CA ARG A 82 7.90 6.73 -19.31
C ARG A 82 7.06 5.58 -18.76
N ILE A 83 6.59 4.67 -19.62
CA ILE A 83 5.87 3.45 -19.20
C ILE A 83 6.77 2.58 -18.31
N SER A 84 8.02 2.33 -18.74
CA SER A 84 8.99 1.55 -17.97
C SER A 84 9.31 2.19 -16.62
N ALA A 85 9.48 3.51 -16.58
CA ALA A 85 9.69 4.24 -15.32
C ALA A 85 8.51 4.07 -14.36
N HIS A 86 7.27 4.23 -14.84
CA HIS A 86 6.06 4.01 -14.04
C HIS A 86 5.96 2.56 -13.50
N GLU A 87 6.12 1.58 -14.39
CA GLU A 87 6.07 0.15 -14.06
C GLU A 87 7.14 -0.24 -13.02
N SER A 88 8.31 0.38 -13.07
CA SER A 88 9.42 0.09 -12.15
C SER A 88 9.05 0.30 -10.67
N PHE A 89 8.07 1.15 -10.38
CA PHE A 89 7.60 1.39 -9.01
C PHE A 89 6.59 0.35 -8.51
N ALA A 90 6.00 -0.47 -9.39
CA ALA A 90 4.95 -1.41 -9.01
C ALA A 90 5.44 -2.49 -8.03
N THR A 91 6.63 -3.05 -8.27
CA THR A 91 7.18 -4.10 -7.39
C THR A 91 7.64 -3.54 -6.03
N PRO A 92 8.43 -2.45 -5.95
CA PRO A 92 8.76 -1.82 -4.67
C PRO A 92 7.54 -1.39 -3.86
N LEU A 93 6.52 -0.82 -4.53
CA LEU A 93 5.25 -0.47 -3.89
C LEU A 93 4.55 -1.70 -3.29
N LEU A 94 4.44 -2.78 -4.06
CA LEU A 94 3.82 -4.02 -3.59
C LEU A 94 4.57 -4.62 -2.38
N MET A 95 5.89 -4.69 -2.45
CA MET A 95 6.70 -5.24 -1.35
C MET A 95 6.62 -4.38 -0.09
N SER A 96 6.66 -3.06 -0.24
CA SER A 96 6.56 -2.13 0.88
C SER A 96 5.17 -2.16 1.53
N VAL A 97 4.08 -2.19 0.75
CA VAL A 97 2.72 -2.24 1.31
C VAL A 97 2.43 -3.59 1.98
N LEU A 98 2.96 -4.71 1.46
CA LEU A 98 2.92 -6.01 2.13
C LEU A 98 3.67 -5.98 3.47
N GLY A 99 4.87 -5.41 3.48
CA GLY A 99 5.67 -5.22 4.69
C GLY A 99 4.96 -4.36 5.72
N LEU A 100 4.41 -3.20 5.31
CA LEU A 100 3.63 -2.32 6.16
C LEU A 100 2.40 -3.04 6.72
N GLY A 101 1.66 -3.75 5.87
CA GLY A 101 0.48 -4.52 6.26
C GLY A 101 0.81 -5.55 7.34
N ALA A 102 1.86 -6.34 7.13
CA ALA A 102 2.31 -7.35 8.08
C ALA A 102 2.76 -6.75 9.42
N VAL A 103 3.63 -5.73 9.40
CA VAL A 103 4.12 -5.08 10.63
C VAL A 103 2.99 -4.38 11.38
N ALA A 104 2.06 -3.73 10.68
CA ALA A 104 0.91 -3.08 11.29
C ALA A 104 -0.04 -4.10 11.96
N LEU A 105 -0.26 -5.27 11.34
CA LEU A 105 -1.03 -6.37 11.94
C LEU A 105 -0.34 -6.93 13.20
N LEU A 106 0.99 -7.10 13.16
CA LEU A 106 1.78 -7.50 14.33
C LEU A 106 1.67 -6.46 15.46
N LEU A 107 1.72 -5.17 15.13
CA LEU A 107 1.55 -4.09 16.10
C LEU A 107 0.14 -4.09 16.71
N VAL A 108 -0.91 -4.28 15.91
CA VAL A 108 -2.29 -4.46 16.41
C VAL A 108 -2.35 -5.66 17.36
N TYR A 109 -1.72 -6.79 17.00
CA TYR A 109 -1.70 -7.99 17.83
C TYR A 109 -0.92 -7.79 19.14
N ALA A 110 0.20 -7.08 19.11
CA ALA A 110 1.04 -6.79 20.28
C ALA A 110 0.40 -5.80 21.27
N THR A 111 -0.41 -4.86 20.76
CA THR A 111 -1.02 -3.78 21.55
C THR A 111 -2.48 -4.06 21.94
N ARG A 112 -3.05 -5.19 21.53
CA ARG A 112 -4.33 -5.69 22.06
C ARG A 112 -4.11 -6.21 23.49
N PRO A 113 -4.90 -5.75 24.48
CA PRO A 113 -4.82 -6.25 25.84
C PRO A 113 -4.93 -7.79 25.88
N ALA A 114 -4.04 -8.46 26.61
CA ALA A 114 -4.26 -9.87 26.93
C ALA A 114 -5.44 -9.97 27.91
N ARG A 115 -6.23 -11.04 27.81
CA ARG A 115 -7.44 -11.25 28.62
C ARG A 115 -7.20 -11.15 30.13
N ASP A 116 -5.95 -11.38 30.57
CA ASP A 116 -5.57 -11.45 31.98
C ASP A 116 -4.63 -10.32 32.45
N SER A 117 -4.34 -9.32 31.62
CA SER A 117 -3.43 -8.22 31.96
C SER A 117 -4.11 -6.86 31.78
N VAL A 118 -4.45 -6.20 32.88
CA VAL A 118 -4.93 -4.81 32.86
C VAL A 118 -3.76 -3.88 32.50
N GLY A 119 -3.82 -3.28 31.30
CA GLY A 119 -3.01 -2.10 30.95
C GLY A 119 -1.57 -2.34 30.46
N ARG A 120 -1.11 -3.58 30.26
CA ARG A 120 0.20 -3.88 29.65
C ARG A 120 0.07 -4.41 28.23
N ASP A 121 0.95 -3.95 27.34
CA ASP A 121 1.13 -4.53 26.01
C ASP A 121 1.53 -6.01 26.12
N ARG A 122 1.04 -6.84 25.20
CA ARG A 122 1.18 -8.31 25.28
C ARG A 122 2.63 -8.78 25.39
N PHE A 123 3.55 -8.09 24.72
CA PHE A 123 4.97 -8.45 24.64
C PHE A 123 5.90 -7.40 25.27
N GLY A 124 5.35 -6.42 26.00
CA GLY A 124 6.11 -5.34 26.63
C GLY A 124 6.40 -4.14 25.71
N SER A 125 6.84 -3.04 26.33
CA SER A 125 7.00 -1.73 25.67
C SER A 125 8.10 -1.71 24.61
N THR A 126 9.20 -2.43 24.80
CA THR A 126 10.31 -2.49 23.82
C THR A 126 9.85 -3.03 22.46
N VAL A 127 9.08 -4.12 22.45
CA VAL A 127 8.54 -4.71 21.22
C VAL A 127 7.58 -3.74 20.55
N THR A 128 6.70 -3.10 21.32
CA THR A 128 5.78 -2.08 20.79
C THR A 128 6.52 -0.90 20.17
N VAL A 129 7.61 -0.42 20.78
CA VAL A 129 8.43 0.68 20.24
C VAL A 129 9.09 0.27 18.93
N ILE A 130 9.70 -0.92 18.86
CA ILE A 130 10.33 -1.42 17.64
C ILE A 130 9.30 -1.55 16.51
N LEU A 131 8.15 -2.19 16.76
CA LEU A 131 7.08 -2.33 15.77
C LEU A 131 6.50 -0.98 15.34
N SER A 132 6.39 -0.02 16.25
CA SER A 132 5.93 1.34 15.94
C SER A 132 6.93 2.06 15.04
N ALA A 133 8.23 1.99 15.34
CA ALA A 133 9.29 2.57 14.52
C ALA A 133 9.30 1.95 13.11
N LEU A 134 9.26 0.61 13.02
CA LEU A 134 9.19 -0.10 11.74
C LEU A 134 7.94 0.29 10.93
N THR A 135 6.79 0.42 11.60
CA THR A 135 5.54 0.88 10.97
C THR A 135 5.73 2.25 10.34
N VAL A 136 6.31 3.21 11.06
CA VAL A 136 6.52 4.58 10.56
C VAL A 136 7.49 4.60 9.38
N VAL A 137 8.61 3.86 9.44
CA VAL A 137 9.57 3.78 8.33
C VAL A 137 8.92 3.17 7.09
N LEU A 138 8.25 2.02 7.23
CA LEU A 138 7.56 1.37 6.11
C LEU A 138 6.44 2.24 5.54
N ALA A 139 5.72 2.98 6.39
CA ALA A 139 4.68 3.90 5.96
C ALA A 139 5.26 5.05 5.11
N ALA A 140 6.42 5.60 5.48
CA ALA A 140 7.12 6.60 4.66
C ALA A 140 7.56 6.02 3.31
N VAL A 141 8.11 4.79 3.29
CA VAL A 141 8.51 4.09 2.06
C VAL A 141 7.30 3.84 1.15
N CYS A 142 6.17 3.37 1.70
CA CYS A 142 4.93 3.18 0.95
C CYS A 142 4.42 4.51 0.37
N GLY A 143 4.42 5.56 1.19
CA GLY A 143 4.01 6.92 0.79
C GLY A 143 4.86 7.45 -0.38
N TYR A 144 6.18 7.22 -0.33
CA TYR A 144 7.08 7.56 -1.42
C TYR A 144 6.75 6.79 -2.70
N TYR A 145 6.66 5.46 -2.65
CA TYR A 145 6.44 4.67 -3.87
C TYR A 145 5.03 4.84 -4.46
N VAL A 146 3.99 5.05 -3.65
CA VAL A 146 2.65 5.32 -4.18
C VAL A 146 2.60 6.68 -4.86
N PHE A 147 3.31 7.68 -4.32
CA PHE A 147 3.45 8.99 -4.95
C PHE A 147 4.21 8.88 -6.27
N GLN A 148 5.38 8.22 -6.28
CA GLN A 148 6.19 8.05 -7.49
C GLN A 148 5.43 7.30 -8.58
N ALA A 149 4.72 6.21 -8.23
CA ALA A 149 3.87 5.48 -9.19
C ALA A 149 2.76 6.39 -9.74
N GLY A 150 2.08 7.16 -8.88
CA GLY A 150 1.03 8.08 -9.29
C GLY A 150 1.50 9.22 -10.20
N ASP A 151 2.55 9.94 -9.81
CA ASP A 151 3.11 11.07 -10.56
C ASP A 151 3.67 10.62 -11.91
N SER A 152 4.49 9.54 -11.92
CA SER A 152 5.03 9.00 -13.17
C SER A 152 3.94 8.49 -14.11
N GLY A 153 2.87 7.87 -13.59
CA GLY A 153 1.73 7.42 -14.38
C GLY A 153 0.96 8.59 -14.98
N ALA A 154 0.74 9.65 -14.22
CA ALA A 154 0.11 10.88 -14.72
C ALA A 154 0.95 11.53 -15.83
N ARG A 155 2.27 11.64 -15.64
CA ARG A 155 3.19 12.19 -16.65
C ARG A 155 3.26 11.34 -17.92
N ALA A 156 3.17 10.01 -17.80
CA ALA A 156 3.16 9.14 -18.97
C ALA A 156 1.97 9.41 -19.91
N VAL A 157 0.84 9.88 -19.37
CA VAL A 157 -0.39 10.13 -20.13
C VAL A 157 -0.54 11.61 -20.53
N TRP A 158 -0.13 12.54 -19.67
CA TRP A 158 -0.53 13.95 -19.76
C TRP A 158 0.61 14.94 -20.03
N SER A 159 1.87 14.48 -20.11
CA SER A 159 3.01 15.29 -20.56
C SER A 159 3.67 14.69 -21.78
#